data_AF-A0A382PF34-F1
#
_entry.id   AF-A0A382PF34-F1
#
_cell.length_a   1.000
_cell.length_b   1.000
_cell.length_c   1.000
_cell.angle_alpha   90.00
_cell.angle_beta   90.00
_cell.angle_gamma   90.00
#
_symmetry.space_group_name_H-M   'P 1'
#
loop_
_entity.id
_entity.type
_entity.pdbx_description
1 polymer ?
#
loop_
_entity_poly.entity_id
_entity_poly.type
_entity_poly.pdbx_seq_one_letter_code
_entity_poly.pdbx_strand_id
1 'polypeptide(L)' 'MRTALYCRVSTSEQTTDNQVLDLQKVAQKMNWTVTETFTDVISGAKSKRPGL' A
#
# COMPACT_ATOMS: atom_id res chain seq x y z
N MET A 1 -8.05 -8.02 13.54
CA MET A 1 -8.62 -7.99 12.16
C MET A 1 -7.51 -8.30 11.18
N ARG A 2 -7.75 -9.15 10.17
CA ARG A 2 -6.75 -9.41 9.11
C ARG A 2 -6.93 -8.35 8.01
N THR A 3 -5.84 -7.72 7.61
CA THR A 3 -5.85 -6.57 6.68
C THR A 3 -4.75 -6.74 5.65
N ALA A 4 -5.00 -6.31 4.42
CA ALA A 4 -3.96 -6.14 3.40
C ALA A 4 -3.72 -4.65 3.17
N LEU A 5 -2.47 -4.28 2.87
CA LEU A 5 -2.12 -2.91 2.49
C LEU A 5 -1.96 -2.83 0.96
N TYR A 6 -2.44 -1.73 0.39
CA TYR A 6 -2.18 -1.39 -1.01
C TYR A 6 -1.63 0.04 -1.08
N CYS A 7 -0.41 0.19 -1.59
CA CYS A 7 0.26 1.48 -1.76
C CYS A 7 0.58 1.71 -3.24
N ARG A 8 0.60 2.97 -3.67
CA ARG A 8 0.84 3.29 -5.08
C ARG A 8 1.55 4.62 -5.25
N VAL A 9 2.39 4.70 -6.28
CA VAL A 9 2.93 5.96 -6.80
C VAL A 9 2.68 6.08 -8.30
N SER A 10 2.70 7.30 -8.83
CA SER A 10 2.38 7.54 -10.24
C SER A 10 3.61 7.43 -11.14
N THR A 11 4.80 7.67 -10.61
CA THR A 11 6.07 7.66 -11.36
C THR A 11 7.12 6.81 -10.65
N SER A 12 8.13 6.37 -11.40
CA SER A 12 9.24 5.53 -10.89
C SER A 12 10.25 6.30 -10.04
N GLU A 13 10.19 7.63 -10.03
CA GLU A 13 11.02 8.50 -9.17
C GLU A 13 10.48 8.59 -7.74
N GLN A 14 9.27 8.09 -7.52
CA GLN A 14 8.59 8.05 -6.22
C GLN A 14 8.69 6.63 -5.63
N THR A 15 8.64 6.51 -4.30
CA THR A 15 8.54 5.20 -3.62
C THR A 15 7.31 5.12 -2.74
N THR A 16 6.83 3.90 -2.50
CA THR A 16 5.70 3.63 -1.60
C THR A 16 6.10 3.50 -0.14
N ASP A 17 7.39 3.58 0.18
CA ASP A 17 7.93 3.16 1.48
C ASP A 17 7.32 3.92 2.66
N ASN A 18 7.18 5.24 2.53
CA ASN A 18 6.56 6.07 3.56
C ASN A 18 5.07 5.71 3.76
N GLN A 19 4.35 5.39 2.68
CA GLN A 19 2.95 4.96 2.77
C GLN A 19 2.84 3.63 3.52
N VAL A 20 3.70 2.66 3.18
CA VAL A 20 3.76 1.35 3.85
C VAL A 20 4.07 1.52 5.33
N LEU A 21 5.09 2.32 5.66
CA LEU A 21 5.52 2.56 7.04
C LEU A 21 4.39 3.16 7.88
N ASP A 22 3.70 4.18 7.38
CA ASP A 22 2.64 4.84 8.14
C ASP A 22 1.39 3.96 8.27
N LEU A 23 1.03 3.20 7.22
CA LEU A 23 -0.07 2.25 7.30
C LEU A 23 0.22 1.08 8.25
N GLN A 24 1.47 0.62 8.33
CA GLN A 24 1.89 -0.38 9.32
C GLN A 24 1.75 0.16 10.75
N LYS A 25 2.11 1.42 11.02
CA LYS A 25 1.91 2.05 12.34
C LYS A 25 0.42 2.11 12.69
N VAL A 26 -0.44 2.44 11.74
CA VAL A 26 -1.90 2.45 11.94
C VAL A 26 -2.41 1.04 12.25
N ALA A 27 -2.01 0.05 11.47
CA ALA A 27 -2.40 -1.34 11.70
C ALA A 27 -1.97 -1.83 13.09
N GLN A 28 -0.74 -1.50 13.51
CA GLN A 28 -0.23 -1.82 14.84
C GLN A 28 -1.07 -1.15 15.94
N LYS A 29 -1.35 0.16 15.82
CA LYS A 29 -2.16 0.92 16.79
C LYS A 29 -3.59 0.38 16.92
N MET A 30 -4.13 -0.18 15.85
CA MET A 30 -5.48 -0.72 15.78
C MET A 30 -5.56 -2.24 16.07
N ASN A 31 -4.44 -2.87 16.44
CA ASN A 31 -4.34 -4.32 16.64
C ASN A 31 -4.82 -5.12 15.42
N TRP A 32 -4.48 -4.63 14.22
CA TRP A 32 -4.70 -5.33 12.96
C TRP A 32 -3.46 -6.14 12.58
N THR A 33 -3.70 -7.30 11.96
CA THR A 33 -2.67 -8.17 11.41
C THR A 33 -2.57 -7.88 9.93
N VAL A 34 -1.48 -7.25 9.50
CA VAL A 34 -1.18 -7.07 8.07
C VAL A 34 -0.72 -8.41 7.51
N THR A 35 -1.48 -8.99 6.58
CA THR A 35 -1.16 -10.29 5.99
C THR A 35 -0.38 -10.19 4.70
N GLU A 36 -0.59 -9.10 3.95
CA GLU A 36 -0.02 -8.87 2.63
C GLU A 36 0.17 -7.36 2.40
N THR A 37 1.17 -6.99 1.60
CA THR A 37 1.39 -5.62 1.15
C THR A 37 1.61 -5.61 -0.36
N PHE A 38 0.72 -4.94 -1.07
CA PHE A 38 0.79 -4.76 -2.51
C PHE A 38 1.26 -3.35 -2.84
N THR A 39 2.14 -3.22 -3.83
CA THR A 39 2.67 -1.93 -4.29
C THR A 39 2.61 -1.82 -5.79
N ASP A 40 2.32 -0.62 -6.30
CA ASP A 40 2.25 -0.36 -7.74
C ASP A 40 2.89 0.99 -8.11
N VAL A 41 3.63 1.00 -9.23
CA VAL A 41 4.10 2.21 -9.91
C VAL A 41 3.26 2.39 -11.18
N ILE A 42 2.10 3.02 -11.03
CA ILE A 42 1.09 3.12 -12.10
C ILE A 42 0.17 4.31 -11.85
N SER A 43 -0.36 4.95 -12.90
CA SER A 43 -1.38 6.00 -12.74
C SER A 43 -2.64 5.46 -12.04
N GLY A 44 -3.14 6.23 -11.07
CA GLY A 44 -4.41 5.94 -10.39
C GLY A 44 -5.65 6.05 -11.30
N ALA A 45 -5.53 6.58 -12.51
CA ALA A 45 -6.63 6.60 -13.48
C ALA A 45 -6.83 5.25 -14.19
N LYS A 46 -5.84 4.34 -14.17
CA LYS A 46 -5.96 3.03 -14.80
C LYS A 46 -6.87 2.12 -13.95
N SER A 47 -7.75 1.38 -14.61
CA SER A 47 -8.67 0.43 -13.97
C SER A 47 -7.98 -0.87 -13.56
N LYS A 48 -7.00 -1.34 -14.36
CA LYS A 48 -6.22 -2.55 -14.06
C LYS A 48 -4.88 -2.17 -13.43
N ARG A 49 -4.68 -2.53 -12.18
CA ARG A 49 -3.43 -2.29 -11.42
C ARG A 49 -3.01 -3.62 -10.80
N PRO A 50 -1.80 -4.13 -11.05
CA PRO A 50 -1.41 -5.48 -10.65
C PRO A 50 -1.64 -5.81 -9.16
N GLY A 51 -1.46 -4.83 -8.28
CA GLY A 51 -1.66 -4.99 -6.84
C GLY A 51 -3.09 -4.76 -6.34
N LEU A 52 -4.03 -4.35 -7.20
CA LEU A 52 -5.45 -4.07 -6.88
C LEU A 52 -6.40 -4.97 -7.69
#